data_AF-A0A965RVA3-F1
#
_entry.id   AF-A0A965RVA3-F1
#
_cell.length_a   1.000
_cell.length_b   1.000
_cell.length_c   1.000
_cell.angle_alpha   90.00
_cell.angle_beta   90.00
_cell.angle_gamma   90.00
#
_symmetry.space_group_name_H-M   'P 1'
#
loop_
_entity.id
_entity.type
_entity.pdbx_description
1 polymer ?
#
loop_
_entity_poly.entity_id
_entity_poly.type
_entity_poly.pdbx_seq_one_letter_code
_entity_poly.pdbx_strand_id
1 'polypeptide(L)'
;NGQTYWLSFSPGNFGENKFPKWLCFSFGYSADQKIVGGDEVYLNYHSRREFLFSMDIDFSRIPVKNAFLKTVLSQINYLKIPFPALILQGNQFGVKPFYF
;
A
#
# COMPACT_ATOMS: atom_id res chain seq x y z
N ASN A 1 13.92 0.38 13.17
CA ASN A 1 12.64 1.08 13.40
C ASN A 1 12.17 1.58 12.04
N GLY A 2 11.08 1.03 11.54
CA GLY A 2 10.53 1.34 10.22
C GLY A 2 9.02 1.35 10.33
N GLN A 3 8.38 2.45 9.96
CA GLN A 3 6.93 2.58 10.01
C GLN A 3 6.44 3.00 8.64
N THR A 4 5.52 2.23 8.07
CA THR A 4 4.85 2.59 6.82
C THR A 4 3.36 2.73 7.06
N TYR A 5 2.85 3.92 6.77
CA TYR A 5 1.43 4.22 6.85
C TYR A 5 0.86 4.24 5.44
N TRP A 6 -0.28 3.57 5.23
CA TRP A 6 -0.96 3.50 3.95
C TRP A 6 -2.36 4.10 4.06
N LEU A 7 -2.71 4.93 3.09
CA LEU A 7 -4.05 5.43 2.88
C LEU A 7 -4.56 4.89 1.54
N SER A 8 -5.61 4.09 1.58
CA SER A 8 -6.17 3.42 0.42
C SER A 8 -7.62 3.83 0.18
N PHE A 9 -7.98 4.17 -1.05
CA PHE A 9 -9.34 4.52 -1.43
C PHE A 9 -9.72 4.04 -2.83
N SER A 10 -11.00 3.72 -3.04
CA SER A 10 -11.55 3.36 -4.35
C SER A 10 -12.59 4.39 -4.77
N PRO A 11 -12.45 5.08 -5.92
CA PRO A 11 -13.49 5.98 -6.45
C PRO A 11 -14.87 5.33 -6.60
N GLY A 12 -14.92 4.01 -6.85
CA GLY A 12 -16.16 3.26 -6.91
C GLY A 12 -16.95 3.25 -5.60
N ASN A 13 -16.30 3.56 -4.47
CA ASN A 13 -16.94 3.71 -3.17
C ASN A 13 -17.49 5.12 -2.92
N PHE A 14 -17.03 6.13 -3.68
CA PHE A 14 -17.40 7.53 -3.52
C PHE A 14 -18.42 8.00 -4.56
N GLY A 15 -19.17 7.07 -5.17
CA GLY A 15 -20.28 7.39 -6.07
C GLY A 15 -19.97 7.27 -7.56
N GLU A 16 -18.72 6.99 -7.95
CA GLU A 16 -18.38 6.75 -9.34
C GLU A 16 -18.74 5.31 -9.75
N ASN A 17 -19.99 5.09 -10.16
CA ASN A 17 -20.52 3.75 -10.46
C ASN A 17 -19.82 3.04 -11.62
N LYS A 18 -19.11 3.78 -12.49
CA LYS A 18 -18.31 3.21 -13.59
C LYS A 18 -16.96 2.69 -13.12
N PHE A 19 -16.51 3.09 -11.94
CA PHE A 19 -15.22 2.67 -11.40
C PHE A 19 -15.36 1.37 -10.60
N PRO A 20 -14.49 0.36 -10.83
CA PRO A 20 -14.55 -0.89 -10.10
C PRO A 20 -14.30 -0.67 -8.60
N LYS A 21 -15.26 -1.09 -7.77
CA LYS A 21 -15.16 -1.00 -6.29
C LYS A 21 -14.00 -1.82 -5.71
N TRP A 22 -13.54 -2.83 -6.43
CA TRP A 22 -12.43 -3.69 -6.04
C TRP A 22 -11.06 -3.10 -6.35
N LEU A 23 -10.95 -2.04 -7.16
CA LEU A 23 -9.68 -1.38 -7.44
C LEU A 23 -9.48 -0.20 -6.51
N CYS A 24 -8.34 -0.14 -5.83
CA CYS A 24 -7.98 0.88 -4.86
C CYS A 24 -6.71 1.61 -5.29
N PHE A 25 -6.66 2.91 -5.05
CA PHE A 25 -5.45 3.71 -5.07
C PHE A 25 -4.90 3.83 -3.65
N SER A 26 -3.63 3.52 -3.49
CA SER A 26 -2.96 3.47 -2.20
C SER A 26 -1.77 4.41 -2.19
N PHE A 27 -1.78 5.35 -1.27
CA PHE A 27 -0.70 6.30 -1.02
C PHE A 27 -0.05 5.95 0.31
N GLY A 28 1.25 5.70 0.30
CA GLY A 28 2.01 5.33 1.48
C GLY A 28 3.05 6.37 1.86
N TYR A 29 3.33 6.46 3.14
CA TYR A 29 4.45 7.22 3.68
C TYR A 29 5.24 6.31 4.61
N SER A 30 6.51 6.09 4.26
CA SER A 30 7.42 5.25 5.03
C SER A 30 8.56 6.07 5.61
N ALA A 31 8.84 5.84 6.89
CA ALA A 31 10.05 6.28 7.55
C ALA A 31 10.87 5.03 7.92
N ASP A 32 11.98 4.81 7.22
CA ASP A 32 12.91 3.70 7.44
C ASP A 32 14.16 4.18 8.20
N GLN A 33 14.76 3.27 8.97
CA GLN A 33 16.01 3.50 9.72
C GLN A 33 16.02 4.73 10.66
N LYS A 34 14.86 5.24 11.07
CA LYS A 34 14.75 6.33 12.04
C LYS A 34 14.86 5.79 13.48
N ILE A 35 16.08 5.77 14.02
CA ILE A 35 16.37 5.21 15.35
C ILE A 35 16.17 6.25 16.46
N VAL A 36 16.52 7.50 16.19
CA VAL A 36 16.38 8.63 17.13
C VAL A 36 15.50 9.73 16.53
N GLY A 37 14.81 10.50 17.38
CA GLY A 37 13.86 11.52 16.93
C GLY A 37 14.52 12.75 16.29
N GLY A 38 15.68 13.14 16.84
CA GLY A 38 16.36 14.41 16.56
C GLY A 38 17.41 14.36 15.45
N ASP A 39 18.04 13.21 15.21
CA ASP A 39 19.11 13.09 14.21
C ASP A 39 18.70 12.21 13.02
N GLU A 40 19.18 12.58 11.84
CA GLU A 40 18.96 11.80 10.62
C GLU A 40 19.97 10.66 10.45
N VAL A 41 21.13 10.75 11.13
CA VAL A 41 22.15 9.69 11.13
C VAL A 41 22.50 9.34 12.57
N TYR A 42 22.39 8.05 12.90
CA TYR A 42 22.76 7.55 14.23
C TYR A 42 23.36 6.16 14.09
N LEU A 43 24.60 5.97 14.57
CA LEU A 43 25.33 4.69 14.51
C LEU A 43 25.29 4.04 13.10
N ASN A 44 25.54 4.82 12.05
CA ASN A 44 25.48 4.43 10.63
C ASN A 44 24.10 4.02 10.09
N TYR A 45 23.02 4.24 10.84
CA TYR A 45 21.66 4.18 10.32
C TYR A 45 21.29 5.54 9.73
N HIS A 46 20.83 5.55 8.49
CA HIS A 46 20.40 6.76 7.80
C HIS A 46 18.88 6.78 7.72
N SER A 47 18.25 7.71 8.43
CA SER A 47 16.81 7.91 8.37
C SER A 47 16.39 8.21 6.94
N ARG A 48 15.52 7.36 6.37
CA ARG A 48 15.02 7.48 5.00
C ARG A 48 13.52 7.73 5.04
N ARG A 49 13.07 8.66 4.19
CA ARG A 49 11.63 8.93 3.97
C ARG A 49 11.30 8.54 2.55
N GLU A 50 10.28 7.72 2.40
CA GLU A 50 9.82 7.22 1.11
C GLU A 50 8.32 7.54 0.96
N PHE A 51 7.97 8.22 -0.12
CA PHE A 51 6.58 8.33 -0.55
C PHE A 51 6.29 7.18 -1.50
N LEU A 52 5.16 6.51 -1.27
CA LEU A 52 4.79 5.29 -1.95
C LEU A 52 3.47 5.51 -2.67
N PHE A 53 3.36 4.98 -3.87
CA PHE A 53 2.10 4.88 -4.59
C PHE A 53 1.93 3.46 -5.12
N SER A 54 0.79 2.86 -4.84
CA SER A 54 0.44 1.51 -5.28
C SER A 54 -1.01 1.49 -5.76
N MET A 55 -1.31 0.56 -6.66
CA MET A 55 -2.68 0.18 -6.98
C MET A 55 -2.94 -1.17 -6.34
N ASP A 56 -3.94 -1.23 -5.46
CA ASP A 56 -4.27 -2.42 -4.70
C ASP A 56 -5.63 -2.97 -5.12
N ILE A 57 -5.85 -4.26 -4.86
CA ILE A 57 -7.11 -4.94 -5.15
C ILE A 57 -7.78 -5.33 -3.83
N ASP A 58 -9.02 -4.87 -3.62
CA ASP A 58 -9.92 -5.35 -2.57
C ASP A 58 -10.67 -6.58 -3.07
N PHE A 59 -10.14 -7.77 -2.76
CA PHE A 59 -10.69 -9.04 -3.20
C PHE A 59 -12.11 -9.28 -2.68
N SER A 60 -12.48 -8.70 -1.53
CA SER A 60 -13.82 -8.86 -0.95
C SER A 60 -14.93 -8.22 -1.79
N ARG A 61 -14.57 -7.24 -2.64
CA ARG A 61 -15.49 -6.48 -3.49
C ARG A 61 -15.60 -7.00 -4.92
N ILE A 62 -14.91 -8.09 -5.25
CA ILE A 62 -15.01 -8.72 -6.56
C ILE A 62 -16.41 -9.35 -6.72
N PRO A 63 -17.15 -9.05 -7.81
CA PRO A 63 -18.51 -9.53 -8.00
C PRO A 63 -18.53 -11.01 -8.43
N VAL A 64 -18.47 -11.92 -7.46
CA VAL A 64 -18.62 -13.37 -7.66
C VAL A 64 -20.00 -13.86 -7.24
N LYS A 65 -20.59 -14.76 -8.05
CA LYS A 65 -21.91 -15.38 -7.76
C LYS A 65 -21.83 -16.53 -6.74
N ASN A 66 -20.68 -17.19 -6.63
CA ASN A 66 -20.50 -18.35 -5.75
C ASN A 66 -20.16 -17.90 -4.31
N ALA A 67 -20.96 -18.34 -3.35
CA ALA A 67 -20.78 -18.03 -1.93
C ALA A 67 -19.45 -18.56 -1.35
N PHE A 68 -19.00 -19.75 -1.77
CA PHE A 68 -17.72 -20.31 -1.32
C PHE A 68 -16.55 -19.44 -1.80
N LEU A 69 -16.57 -19.08 -3.08
CA LEU A 69 -15.53 -18.24 -3.67
C LEU A 69 -15.50 -16.84 -3.03
N LYS A 70 -16.66 -16.29 -2.69
CA LYS A 70 -16.76 -15.01 -1.97
C LYS A 70 -16.09 -15.08 -0.59
N THR A 71 -16.29 -16.16 0.15
CA THR A 71 -15.61 -16.38 1.43
C THR A 71 -14.11 -16.49 1.25
N VAL A 72 -13.63 -17.28 0.29
CA VAL A 72 -12.19 -17.43 0.01
C VAL A 72 -11.56 -16.08 -0.34
N LEU A 73 -12.19 -15.29 -1.23
CA LEU A 73 -11.70 -13.96 -1.59
C LEU A 73 -11.68 -12.99 -0.40
N SER A 74 -12.69 -13.07 0.48
CA SER A 74 -12.70 -12.29 1.71
C SER A 74 -11.56 -12.65 2.65
N GLN A 75 -11.17 -13.93 2.72
CA GLN A 75 -10.06 -14.37 3.56
C GLN A 75 -8.71 -13.93 2.96
N ILE A 76 -8.55 -14.04 1.64
CA ILE A 76 -7.35 -13.58 0.93
C ILE A 76 -7.15 -12.07 1.10
N ASN A 77 -8.21 -11.29 1.21
CA ASN A 77 -8.11 -9.84 1.42
C ASN A 77 -7.35 -9.43 2.69
N TYR A 78 -7.32 -10.29 3.71
CA TYR A 78 -6.51 -10.06 4.91
C TYR A 78 -5.02 -10.28 4.67
N LEU A 79 -4.66 -11.11 3.69
CA LEU A 79 -3.29 -11.26 3.25
C LEU A 79 -2.99 -10.09 2.31
N LYS A 80 -2.25 -9.09 2.81
CA LYS A 80 -1.78 -7.98 1.99
C LYS A 80 -0.86 -8.55 0.91
N ILE A 81 -1.39 -8.72 -0.30
CA ILE A 81 -0.58 -9.09 -1.45
C ILE A 81 0.24 -7.85 -1.81
N PRO A 82 1.57 -7.89 -1.71
CA PRO A 82 2.41 -6.75 -2.04
C PRO A 82 2.25 -6.44 -3.53
N PHE A 83 1.55 -5.35 -3.83
CA PHE A 83 1.50 -4.80 -5.18
C PHE A 83 2.79 -4.02 -5.47
N PRO A 84 3.18 -3.91 -6.75
CA PRO A 84 4.30 -3.08 -7.14
C PRO A 84 4.05 -1.63 -6.71
N ALA A 85 4.91 -1.12 -5.84
CA ALA A 85 4.85 0.26 -5.39
C ALA A 85 5.85 1.12 -6.15
N LEU A 86 5.37 2.23 -6.69
CA LEU A 86 6.22 3.34 -7.09
C LEU A 86 6.72 4.03 -5.83
N ILE A 87 8.02 4.30 -5.79
CA ILE A 87 8.67 4.89 -4.63
C ILE A 87 9.35 6.17 -5.06
N LEU A 88 9.13 7.22 -4.29
CA LEU A 88 9.85 8.47 -4.39
C LEU A 88 10.64 8.69 -3.11
N GLN A 89 11.96 8.71 -3.25
CA GLN A 89 12.90 8.96 -2.17
C GLN A 89 13.76 10.17 -2.51
N GLY A 90 13.47 11.32 -1.89
CA GLY A 90 14.06 12.58 -2.31
C GLY A 90 13.71 12.88 -3.77
N ASN A 91 14.73 12.97 -4.64
CA ASN A 91 14.56 13.17 -6.09
C ASN A 91 14.69 11.87 -6.90
N GLN A 92 14.80 10.71 -6.25
CA GLN A 92 14.97 9.42 -6.92
C GLN A 92 13.64 8.68 -7.01
N PHE A 93 13.29 8.26 -8.21
CA PHE A 93 12.16 7.37 -8.47
C PHE A 93 12.64 5.92 -8.54
N GLY A 94 11.88 5.03 -7.91
CA GLY A 94 12.12 3.60 -7.95
C GLY A 94 10.80 2.82 -8.07
N VAL A 95 10.92 1.54 -8.42
CA VAL A 95 9.81 0.61 -8.41
C VAL A 95 10.24 -0.57 -7.55
N LYS A 96 9.48 -0.88 -6.49
CA LYS A 96 9.67 -2.13 -5.75
C LYS A 96 8.53 -3.07 -6.13
N PRO A 97 8.80 -4.23 -6.75
CA PRO A 97 7.77 -5.21 -7.08
C PRO A 97 7.10 -5.77 -5.82
N PHE A 98 7.84 -5.82 -4.72
CA PHE A 98 7.36 -6.25 -3.42
C PHE A 98 7.75 -5.21 -2.36
N TYR A 99 6.77 -4.74 -1.59
CA TYR A 99 6.98 -3.85 -0.45
C TYR A 99 6.33 -4.48 0.79
N PHE A 100 7.13 -4.75 1.81
CA PHE A 100 6.71 -5.32 3.10
C PHE A 100 6.89 -4.30 4.22
#